data_AF-A0A327KQ66-F1
#
_entry.id   AF-A0A327KQ66-F1
#
_cell.length_a   1.000
_cell.length_b   1.000
_cell.length_c   1.000
_cell.angle_alpha   90.00
_cell.angle_beta   90.00
_cell.angle_gamma   90.00
#
_symmetry.space_group_name_H-M   'P 1'
#
loop_
_entity.id
_entity.type
_entity.pdbx_description
1 polymer ?
#
loop_
_entity_poly.entity_id
_entity_poly.type
_entity_poly.pdbx_seq_one_letter_code
_entity_poly.pdbx_strand_id
1 'polypeptide(L)'
;MSVLRWWSGLLVAFGLLIVLRFVLPLPFNNEIIIFAIYVMGCNFLLGRVGFISFGQPAYLAAGAYGAAFYLYYFGTNPYVGILVGIVAGLIVAVLVGPLFVRLRSDYFALVNLALAVIIFFMMQKMLASVTFGDNGLELLTRMDSTPVLDITRPADFWIFAFLCCFGIWALYKYLDDSVFGACCLAAKANEDKLRFLGYSNYGIRLMAFVVANTTTAFAGALYAIHQGLVSPEMSSPARAADPVVVTILGGVGTLYGPLVGSIAFVGMKDLISKMVGHWELIVGFLLVFVMLAGERGIWGSLEPLLRRLVLRQRDADTPAETAERPADAGVKAR
;
A
#
# COMPACT_ATOMS: atom_id res chain seq x y z
N MET A 1 -7.85 25.07 -11.65
CA MET A 1 -8.00 25.02 -10.17
C MET A 1 -7.94 23.61 -9.57
N SER A 2 -7.98 22.52 -10.35
CA SER A 2 -7.81 21.14 -9.87
C SER A 2 -6.34 20.79 -9.57
N VAL A 3 -5.40 21.31 -10.35
CA VAL A 3 -3.96 21.02 -10.23
C VAL A 3 -3.35 21.55 -8.91
N LEU A 4 -3.77 22.70 -8.38
CA LEU A 4 -3.17 23.22 -7.13
C LEU A 4 -3.57 22.42 -5.87
N ARG A 5 -4.82 21.91 -5.83
CA ARG A 5 -5.28 20.93 -4.82
C ARG A 5 -4.63 19.54 -4.99
N TRP A 6 -4.07 19.29 -6.18
CA TRP A 6 -3.39 18.06 -6.60
C TRP A 6 -1.98 17.98 -6.02
N TRP A 7 -1.27 19.10 -5.97
CA TRP A 7 0.07 19.21 -5.36
C TRP A 7 0.03 19.26 -3.84
N SER A 8 -1.03 19.81 -3.24
CA SER A 8 -1.12 19.93 -1.77
C SER A 8 -1.23 18.58 -1.06
N GLY A 9 -1.99 17.62 -1.59
CA GLY A 9 -2.05 16.26 -1.00
C GLY A 9 -0.75 15.48 -1.16
N LEU A 10 -0.06 15.71 -2.28
CA LEU A 10 1.24 15.14 -2.61
C LEU A 10 2.32 15.67 -1.65
N LEU A 11 2.38 16.98 -1.46
CA LEU A 11 3.31 17.65 -0.54
C LEU A 11 3.04 17.26 0.92
N VAL A 12 1.80 17.02 1.31
CA VAL A 12 1.48 16.62 2.69
C VAL A 12 1.91 15.18 2.96
N ALA A 13 1.56 14.22 2.11
CA ALA A 13 1.90 12.82 2.36
C ALA A 13 3.40 12.54 2.21
N PHE A 14 4.04 13.07 1.17
CA PHE A 14 5.48 12.90 0.95
C PHE A 14 6.31 13.84 1.82
N GLY A 15 5.81 15.03 2.14
CA GLY A 15 6.40 15.91 3.15
C GLY A 15 6.35 15.27 4.54
N LEU A 16 5.28 14.54 4.88
CA LEU A 16 5.21 13.79 6.14
C LEU A 16 6.28 12.69 6.22
N LEU A 17 6.53 11.95 5.14
CA LEU A 17 7.61 10.95 5.10
C LEU A 17 9.01 11.59 5.23
N ILE A 18 9.21 12.77 4.64
CA ILE A 18 10.44 13.56 4.78
C ILE A 18 10.59 14.08 6.20
N VAL A 19 9.52 14.55 6.84
CA VAL A 19 9.56 14.98 8.25
C VAL A 19 9.84 13.78 9.15
N LEU A 20 9.21 12.63 8.90
CA LEU A 20 9.47 11.37 9.62
C LEU A 20 10.94 10.96 9.54
N ARG A 21 11.62 11.23 8.41
CA ARG A 21 13.06 10.94 8.25
C ARG A 21 13.94 11.67 9.24
N PHE A 22 13.55 12.86 9.69
CA PHE A 22 14.29 13.63 10.69
C PHE A 22 13.94 13.24 12.13
N VAL A 23 12.75 12.69 12.35
CA VAL A 23 12.27 12.32 13.69
C VAL A 23 12.61 10.87 14.06
N LEU A 24 12.63 9.95 13.08
CA LEU A 24 12.74 8.51 13.31
C LEU A 24 14.05 7.91 12.79
N PRO A 25 14.50 6.78 13.37
CA PRO A 25 15.64 6.03 12.85
C PRO A 25 15.42 5.61 11.40
N LEU A 26 16.50 5.66 10.61
CA LEU A 26 16.51 5.27 9.19
C LEU A 26 15.84 3.90 8.91
N PRO A 27 16.19 2.82 9.64
CA PRO A 27 15.64 1.50 9.34
C PRO A 27 14.13 1.43 9.52
N PHE A 28 13.61 2.17 10.49
CA PHE A 28 12.19 2.22 10.80
C PHE A 28 11.39 2.94 9.71
N ASN A 29 11.93 4.04 9.17
CA ASN A 29 11.28 4.75 8.07
C ASN A 29 11.26 3.89 6.78
N ASN A 30 12.33 3.13 6.52
CA ASN A 30 12.35 2.18 5.41
C ASN A 30 11.26 1.10 5.56
N GLU A 31 11.07 0.56 6.77
CA GLU A 31 10.00 -0.41 7.05
C GLU A 31 8.61 0.19 6.77
N ILE A 32 8.35 1.43 7.20
CA ILE A 32 7.10 2.14 6.90
C ILE A 32 6.88 2.28 5.40
N ILE A 33 7.91 2.69 4.65
CA ILE A 33 7.80 2.91 3.19
C ILE A 33 7.51 1.59 2.46
N ILE A 34 8.26 0.53 2.78
CA ILE A 34 8.08 -0.80 2.18
C ILE A 34 6.68 -1.32 2.51
N PHE A 35 6.25 -1.19 3.77
CA PHE A 35 4.94 -1.63 4.21
C PHE A 35 3.81 -0.80 3.58
N ALA A 36 4.01 0.50 3.34
CA ALA A 36 3.07 1.33 2.59
C ALA A 36 2.91 0.85 1.14
N ILE A 37 4.00 0.51 0.45
CA ILE A 37 3.94 -0.04 -0.91
C ILE A 37 3.18 -1.38 -0.92
N TYR A 38 3.46 -2.24 0.06
CA TYR A 38 2.75 -3.50 0.27
C TYR A 38 1.23 -3.29 0.43
N VAL A 39 0.84 -2.35 1.29
CA VAL A 39 -0.56 -2.02 1.57
C VAL A 39 -1.22 -1.32 0.37
N MET A 40 -0.50 -0.56 -0.46
CA MET A 40 -1.07 0.06 -1.67
C MET A 40 -1.65 -0.98 -2.63
N GLY A 41 -0.95 -2.10 -2.85
CA GLY A 41 -1.48 -3.21 -3.66
C GLY A 41 -2.75 -3.81 -3.07
N CYS A 42 -2.77 -4.06 -1.76
CA CYS A 42 -3.96 -4.57 -1.06
C CYS A 42 -5.14 -3.58 -1.11
N ASN A 43 -4.86 -2.30 -0.90
CA ASN A 43 -5.86 -1.23 -0.93
C ASN A 43 -6.49 -1.05 -2.31
N PHE A 44 -5.73 -1.24 -3.39
CA PHE A 44 -6.29 -1.20 -4.73
C PHE A 44 -7.31 -2.33 -4.95
N LEU A 45 -6.98 -3.57 -4.54
CA LEU A 45 -7.90 -4.70 -4.62
C LEU A 45 -9.15 -4.51 -3.77
N LEU A 46 -9.00 -4.14 -2.50
CA LEU A 46 -10.11 -3.98 -1.58
C LEU A 46 -10.97 -2.75 -1.91
N GLY A 47 -10.30 -1.65 -2.22
CA GLY A 47 -10.89 -0.35 -2.49
C GLY A 47 -11.64 -0.30 -3.81
N ARG A 48 -10.97 -0.68 -4.91
CA ARG A 48 -11.51 -0.54 -6.27
C ARG A 48 -12.25 -1.77 -6.76
N VAL A 49 -11.70 -2.97 -6.54
CA VAL A 49 -12.29 -4.21 -7.05
C VAL A 49 -13.28 -4.83 -6.06
N GLY A 50 -13.11 -4.58 -4.77
CA GLY A 50 -13.94 -5.14 -3.70
C GLY A 50 -13.46 -6.50 -3.19
N PHE A 51 -12.25 -6.92 -3.57
CA PHE A 51 -11.69 -8.20 -3.15
C PHE A 51 -10.86 -8.04 -1.87
N ILE A 52 -11.23 -8.80 -0.83
CA ILE A 52 -10.42 -8.94 0.38
C ILE A 52 -9.33 -9.97 0.10
N SER A 53 -8.08 -9.55 0.15
CA SER A 53 -6.94 -10.40 -0.20
C SER A 53 -6.13 -10.78 1.04
N PHE A 54 -6.43 -11.91 1.67
CA PHE A 54 -5.60 -12.48 2.73
C PHE A 54 -4.33 -13.18 2.21
N GLY A 55 -4.17 -13.35 0.89
CA GLY A 55 -2.97 -13.96 0.29
C GLY A 55 -1.83 -12.98 -0.02
N GLN A 56 -1.94 -11.71 0.39
CA GLN A 56 -0.87 -10.72 0.16
C GLN A 56 0.52 -11.17 0.67
N PRO A 57 0.66 -11.85 1.83
CA PRO A 57 1.96 -12.37 2.26
C PRO A 57 2.56 -13.40 1.30
N ALA A 58 1.74 -14.13 0.56
CA ALA A 58 2.16 -15.10 -0.43
C ALA A 58 2.88 -14.41 -1.61
N TYR A 59 2.31 -13.32 -2.12
CA TYR A 59 2.90 -12.54 -3.21
C TYR A 59 4.10 -11.71 -2.74
N LEU A 60 4.07 -11.20 -1.50
CA LEU A 60 5.22 -10.57 -0.85
C LEU A 60 6.40 -11.56 -0.80
N ALA A 61 6.16 -12.80 -0.35
CA ALA A 61 7.17 -13.84 -0.30
C ALA A 61 7.67 -14.25 -1.69
N ALA A 62 6.79 -14.36 -2.69
CA ALA A 62 7.21 -14.64 -4.07
C ALA A 62 8.23 -13.62 -4.59
N GLY A 63 8.02 -12.32 -4.32
CA GLY A 63 8.97 -11.28 -4.68
C GLY A 63 10.26 -11.29 -3.85
N ALA A 64 10.15 -11.53 -2.54
CA ALA A 64 11.29 -11.60 -1.64
C ALA A 64 12.20 -12.79 -1.95
N TYR A 65 11.64 -13.98 -2.12
CA TYR A 65 12.39 -15.18 -2.51
C TYR A 65 12.92 -15.09 -3.94
N GLY A 66 12.21 -14.45 -4.87
CA GLY A 66 12.73 -14.18 -6.21
C GLY A 66 14.02 -13.33 -6.16
N ALA A 67 14.00 -12.24 -5.38
CA ALA A 67 15.19 -11.43 -5.17
C ALA A 67 16.30 -12.18 -4.42
N ALA A 68 15.94 -12.94 -3.38
CA ALA A 68 16.88 -13.70 -2.57
C ALA A 68 17.57 -14.81 -3.36
N PHE A 69 16.85 -15.55 -4.22
CA PHE A 69 17.47 -16.59 -5.04
C PHE A 69 18.47 -16.01 -6.04
N TYR A 70 18.17 -14.86 -6.66
CA TYR A 70 19.13 -14.20 -7.52
C TYR A 70 20.40 -13.81 -6.75
N LEU A 71 20.23 -13.10 -5.62
CA LEU A 71 21.34 -12.56 -4.82
C LEU A 71 22.18 -13.64 -4.12
N TYR A 72 21.57 -14.77 -3.78
CA TYR A 72 22.26 -15.84 -3.08
C TYR A 72 22.99 -16.80 -4.02
N TYR A 73 22.40 -17.12 -5.19
CA TYR A 73 22.93 -18.15 -6.08
C TYR A 73 23.59 -17.65 -7.36
N PHE A 74 23.12 -16.54 -7.94
CA PHE A 74 23.45 -16.18 -9.32
C PHE A 74 24.28 -14.90 -9.45
N GLY A 75 23.98 -13.87 -8.67
CA GLY A 75 24.63 -12.57 -8.83
C GLY A 75 24.60 -11.72 -7.56
N THR A 76 25.23 -10.56 -7.64
CA THR A 76 25.46 -9.68 -6.48
C THR A 76 24.75 -8.33 -6.60
N ASN A 77 24.09 -8.05 -7.73
CA ASN A 77 23.50 -6.75 -8.03
C ASN A 77 22.07 -6.62 -7.45
N PRO A 78 21.83 -5.74 -6.46
CA PRO A 78 20.51 -5.57 -5.83
C PRO A 78 19.40 -5.17 -6.81
N TYR A 79 19.69 -4.33 -7.83
CA TYR A 79 18.68 -3.89 -8.80
C TYR A 79 18.15 -5.05 -9.65
N VAL A 80 19.05 -5.96 -10.03
CA VAL A 80 18.66 -7.16 -10.78
C VAL A 80 17.85 -8.08 -9.87
N GLY A 81 18.22 -8.20 -8.59
CA GLY A 81 17.43 -8.90 -7.58
C GLY A 81 16.00 -8.35 -7.48
N ILE A 82 15.83 -7.03 -7.44
CA ILE A 82 14.51 -6.39 -7.45
C ILE A 82 13.72 -6.76 -8.70
N LEU A 83 14.32 -6.67 -9.89
CA LEU A 83 13.67 -7.03 -11.15
C LEU A 83 13.24 -8.50 -11.17
N VAL A 84 14.10 -9.41 -10.72
CA VAL A 84 13.78 -10.84 -10.63
C VAL A 84 12.63 -11.07 -9.64
N GLY A 85 12.62 -10.37 -8.51
CA GLY A 85 11.51 -10.40 -7.55
C GLY A 85 10.18 -9.92 -8.15
N ILE A 86 10.19 -8.82 -8.89
CA ILE A 86 8.99 -8.32 -9.62
C ILE A 86 8.49 -9.38 -10.60
N VAL A 87 9.41 -9.95 -11.41
CA VAL A 87 9.07 -10.97 -12.42
C VAL A 87 8.52 -12.23 -11.76
N ALA A 88 9.11 -12.69 -10.66
CA ALA A 88 8.60 -13.84 -9.91
C ALA A 88 7.17 -13.61 -9.41
N GLY A 89 6.91 -12.44 -8.82
CA GLY A 89 5.58 -12.05 -8.39
C GLY A 89 4.57 -11.94 -9.53
N LEU A 90 4.99 -11.35 -10.65
CA LEU A 90 4.18 -11.25 -11.87
C LEU A 90 3.79 -12.63 -12.40
N ILE A 91 4.75 -13.56 -12.48
CA ILE A 91 4.51 -14.94 -12.90
C ILE A 91 3.49 -15.61 -11.98
N VAL A 92 3.67 -15.52 -10.66
CA VAL A 92 2.73 -16.10 -9.69
C VAL A 92 1.34 -15.48 -9.84
N ALA A 93 1.25 -14.15 -9.98
CA ALA A 93 -0.02 -13.45 -10.14
C ALA A 93 -0.74 -13.81 -11.46
N VAL A 94 -0.01 -13.98 -12.56
CA VAL A 94 -0.56 -14.36 -13.86
C VAL A 94 -0.98 -15.84 -13.89
N LEU A 95 -0.25 -16.71 -13.21
CA LEU A 95 -0.61 -18.14 -13.13
C LEU A 95 -1.84 -18.37 -12.26
N VAL A 96 -1.91 -17.69 -11.11
CA VAL A 96 -2.96 -17.92 -10.10
C VAL A 96 -4.20 -17.05 -10.35
N GLY A 97 -4.02 -15.85 -10.88
CA GLY A 97 -5.09 -14.87 -11.12
C GLY A 97 -6.28 -15.39 -11.93
N PRO A 98 -6.08 -16.12 -13.05
CA PRO A 98 -7.16 -16.68 -13.86
C PRO A 98 -8.13 -17.57 -13.09
N LEU A 99 -7.63 -18.30 -12.09
CA LEU A 99 -8.45 -19.15 -11.22
C LEU A 99 -9.17 -18.32 -10.17
N PHE A 100 -8.46 -17.37 -9.55
CA PHE A 100 -8.94 -16.67 -8.37
C PHE A 100 -10.02 -15.65 -8.71
N VAL A 101 -9.85 -14.93 -9.81
CA VAL A 101 -10.74 -13.84 -10.24
C VAL A 101 -12.14 -14.33 -10.62
N ARG A 102 -12.32 -15.63 -10.85
CA ARG A 102 -13.62 -16.26 -11.14
C ARG A 102 -14.45 -16.52 -9.88
N LEU A 103 -13.83 -16.44 -8.70
CA LEU A 103 -14.49 -16.69 -7.43
C LEU A 103 -15.29 -15.46 -6.98
N ARG A 104 -16.36 -15.68 -6.22
CA ARG A 104 -17.01 -14.59 -5.48
C ARG A 104 -16.08 -14.08 -4.39
N SER A 105 -16.28 -12.84 -3.95
CA SER A 105 -15.40 -12.13 -3.01
C SER A 105 -15.05 -12.95 -1.74
N ASP A 106 -16.03 -13.64 -1.15
CA ASP A 106 -15.80 -14.39 0.10
C ASP A 106 -14.93 -15.64 -0.14
N TYR A 107 -15.23 -16.40 -1.20
CA TYR A 107 -14.42 -17.55 -1.59
C TYR A 107 -13.03 -17.13 -2.06
N PHE A 108 -12.91 -15.99 -2.74
CA PHE A 108 -11.62 -15.41 -3.11
C PHE A 108 -10.74 -15.20 -1.89
N ALA A 109 -11.29 -14.61 -0.81
CA ALA A 109 -10.53 -14.37 0.41
C ALA A 109 -10.00 -15.67 1.05
N LEU A 110 -10.84 -16.72 1.12
CA LEU A 110 -10.46 -18.03 1.69
C LEU A 110 -9.41 -18.76 0.84
N VAL A 111 -9.61 -18.82 -0.48
CA VAL A 111 -8.67 -19.49 -1.39
C VAL A 111 -7.33 -18.75 -1.42
N ASN A 112 -7.35 -17.43 -1.30
CA ASN A 112 -6.13 -16.62 -1.26
C ASN A 112 -5.38 -16.73 0.07
N LEU A 113 -6.09 -16.89 1.20
CA LEU A 113 -5.45 -17.28 2.46
C LEU A 113 -4.78 -18.66 2.33
N ALA A 114 -5.45 -19.63 1.71
CA ALA A 114 -4.88 -20.94 1.47
C ALA A 114 -3.60 -20.86 0.61
N LEU A 115 -3.53 -19.95 -0.36
CA LEU A 115 -2.30 -19.70 -1.12
C LEU A 115 -1.14 -19.24 -0.23
N ALA A 116 -1.39 -18.34 0.73
CA ALA A 116 -0.36 -17.93 1.69
C ALA A 116 0.14 -19.11 2.53
N VAL A 117 -0.76 -19.96 3.00
CA VAL A 117 -0.42 -21.19 3.75
C VAL A 117 0.41 -22.15 2.89
N ILE A 118 0.04 -22.33 1.61
CA ILE A 118 0.77 -23.18 0.67
C ILE A 118 2.17 -22.65 0.44
N ILE A 119 2.33 -21.35 0.15
CA ILE A 119 3.65 -20.74 -0.08
C ILE A 119 4.50 -20.81 1.19
N PHE A 120 3.91 -20.56 2.37
CA PHE A 120 4.59 -20.69 3.65
C PHE A 120 5.19 -22.09 3.85
N PHE A 121 4.37 -23.15 3.79
CA PHE A 121 4.86 -24.52 3.97
C PHE A 121 5.76 -25.00 2.83
N MET A 122 5.53 -24.51 1.61
CA MET A 122 6.41 -24.80 0.48
C MET A 122 7.82 -24.27 0.74
N MET A 123 7.95 -23.00 1.15
CA MET A 123 9.26 -22.40 1.46
C MET A 123 9.89 -22.94 2.73
N GLN A 124 9.08 -23.28 3.74
CA GLN A 124 9.58 -23.80 5.01
C GLN A 124 10.04 -25.26 4.93
N LYS A 125 9.29 -26.13 4.25
CA LYS A 125 9.51 -27.59 4.29
C LYS A 125 9.92 -28.17 2.94
N MET A 126 9.13 -27.91 1.90
CA MET A 126 9.33 -28.57 0.59
C MET A 126 10.61 -28.09 -0.10
N LEU A 127 10.87 -26.78 -0.03
CA LEU A 127 12.04 -26.13 -0.61
C LEU A 127 13.16 -25.91 0.41
N ALA A 128 13.08 -26.51 1.60
CA ALA A 128 14.04 -26.30 2.68
C ALA A 128 15.50 -26.57 2.28
N SER A 129 15.74 -27.46 1.31
CA SER A 129 17.08 -27.72 0.76
C SER A 129 17.68 -26.52 0.00
N VAL A 130 16.85 -25.62 -0.50
CA VAL A 130 17.23 -24.43 -1.28
C VAL A 130 17.01 -23.14 -0.47
N THR A 131 15.94 -23.05 0.30
CA THR A 131 15.61 -21.85 1.10
C THR A 131 16.24 -21.87 2.49
N PHE A 132 16.85 -22.99 2.89
CA PHE A 132 17.29 -23.28 4.26
C PHE A 132 16.16 -23.24 5.30
N GLY A 133 14.90 -23.34 4.86
CA GLY A 133 13.71 -23.43 5.72
C GLY A 133 13.63 -22.27 6.72
N ASP A 134 13.50 -22.60 8.00
CA ASP A 134 13.38 -21.61 9.08
C ASP A 134 14.63 -20.74 9.28
N ASN A 135 15.81 -21.21 8.87
CA ASN A 135 17.04 -20.41 8.94
C ASN A 135 17.03 -19.25 7.94
N GLY A 136 16.31 -19.40 6.82
CA GLY A 136 16.22 -18.40 5.78
C GLY A 136 17.50 -18.18 4.97
N LEU A 137 17.43 -17.25 4.03
CA LEU A 137 18.53 -16.86 3.15
C LEU A 137 19.11 -15.51 3.59
N GLU A 138 20.37 -15.51 4.04
CA GLU A 138 21.13 -14.30 4.38
C GLU A 138 21.78 -13.68 3.14
N LEU A 139 21.59 -12.38 2.96
CA LEU A 139 21.88 -11.63 1.74
C LEU A 139 22.87 -10.48 1.97
N LEU A 140 23.04 -10.00 3.22
CA LEU A 140 23.84 -8.80 3.52
C LEU A 140 25.28 -8.89 2.99
N THR A 141 25.89 -10.07 3.04
CA THR A 141 27.29 -10.28 2.63
C THR A 141 27.47 -10.53 1.13
N ARG A 142 26.37 -10.59 0.37
CA ARG A 142 26.35 -10.93 -1.06
C ARG A 142 26.05 -9.76 -1.98
N MET A 143 25.70 -8.60 -1.41
CA MET A 143 25.33 -7.41 -2.18
C MET A 143 26.57 -6.54 -2.44
N ASP A 144 26.83 -6.27 -3.72
CA ASP A 144 27.88 -5.33 -4.12
C ASP A 144 27.36 -3.89 -4.12
N SER A 145 28.25 -2.93 -3.90
CA SER A 145 27.94 -1.51 -4.03
C SER A 145 27.50 -1.18 -5.45
N THR A 146 26.39 -0.44 -5.56
CA THR A 146 25.79 -0.08 -6.84
C THR A 146 26.21 1.31 -7.34
N PRO A 147 26.38 1.52 -8.66
CA PRO A 147 27.05 2.70 -9.21
C PRO A 147 26.23 4.01 -9.23
N VAL A 148 24.91 3.99 -8.98
CA VAL A 148 24.06 5.21 -9.01
C VAL A 148 23.59 5.60 -7.60
N LEU A 149 22.95 4.69 -6.89
CA LEU A 149 22.66 4.77 -5.46
C LEU A 149 23.16 3.50 -4.82
N ASP A 150 23.98 3.55 -3.78
CA ASP A 150 24.46 2.35 -3.09
C ASP A 150 23.38 1.81 -2.15
N ILE A 151 22.55 0.89 -2.64
CA ILE A 151 21.39 0.37 -1.89
C ILE A 151 21.81 -0.40 -0.63
N THR A 152 23.09 -0.80 -0.55
CA THR A 152 23.69 -1.38 0.66
C THR A 152 23.77 -0.37 1.80
N ARG A 153 23.79 0.94 1.51
CA ARG A 153 23.79 2.00 2.52
C ARG A 153 22.34 2.36 2.92
N PRO A 154 22.03 2.41 4.22
CA PRO A 154 20.67 2.72 4.69
C PRO A 154 20.11 4.07 4.21
N ALA A 155 20.97 5.07 4.01
CA ALA A 155 20.55 6.40 3.57
C ALA A 155 20.16 6.43 2.08
N ASP A 156 20.95 5.77 1.23
CA ASP A 156 20.71 5.69 -0.21
C ASP A 156 19.54 4.75 -0.50
N PHE A 157 19.40 3.66 0.27
CA PHE A 157 18.22 2.80 0.26
C PHE A 157 16.95 3.62 0.53
N TRP A 158 16.97 4.50 1.54
CA TRP A 158 15.79 5.31 1.87
C TRP A 158 15.36 6.20 0.71
N ILE A 159 16.30 6.87 0.04
CA ILE A 159 16.02 7.71 -1.14
C ILE A 159 15.41 6.85 -2.26
N PHE A 160 16.01 5.69 -2.52
CA PHE A 160 15.51 4.76 -3.53
C PHE A 160 14.09 4.25 -3.21
N ALA A 161 13.86 3.75 -1.99
CA ALA A 161 12.55 3.26 -1.55
C ALA A 161 11.49 4.37 -1.58
N PHE A 162 11.86 5.60 -1.21
CA PHE A 162 10.98 6.77 -1.29
C PHE A 162 10.59 7.08 -2.74
N LEU A 163 11.54 7.09 -3.68
CA LEU A 163 11.27 7.28 -5.11
C LEU A 163 10.38 6.16 -5.67
N CYS A 164 10.61 4.92 -5.28
CA CYS A 164 9.77 3.80 -5.66
C CYS A 164 8.34 3.92 -5.11
N CYS A 165 8.19 4.31 -3.85
CA CYS A 165 6.90 4.57 -3.24
C CYS A 165 6.15 5.69 -3.97
N PHE A 166 6.86 6.78 -4.31
CA PHE A 166 6.31 7.86 -5.13
C PHE A 166 5.88 7.38 -6.52
N GLY A 167 6.71 6.60 -7.20
CA GLY A 167 6.38 6.03 -8.51
C GLY A 167 5.14 5.13 -8.48
N ILE A 168 5.00 4.29 -7.45
CA ILE A 168 3.85 3.39 -7.29
C ILE A 168 2.59 4.16 -6.94
N TRP A 169 2.69 5.15 -6.06
CA TRP A 169 1.59 6.06 -5.78
C TRP A 169 1.12 6.77 -7.06
N ALA A 170 2.06 7.27 -7.87
CA ALA A 170 1.75 7.92 -9.14
C ALA A 170 1.11 6.96 -10.15
N LEU A 171 1.56 5.71 -10.19
CA LEU A 171 0.95 4.64 -11.00
C LEU A 171 -0.51 4.39 -10.57
N TYR A 172 -0.78 4.17 -9.28
CA TYR A 172 -2.15 3.93 -8.81
C TYR A 172 -3.05 5.13 -9.03
N LYS A 173 -2.53 6.34 -8.89
CA LYS A 173 -3.26 7.55 -9.24
C LYS A 173 -3.65 7.58 -10.71
N TYR A 174 -2.70 7.30 -11.59
CA TYR A 174 -2.96 7.25 -13.03
C TYR A 174 -4.01 6.18 -13.37
N LEU A 175 -3.93 5.00 -12.74
CA LEU A 175 -4.93 3.94 -12.90
C LEU A 175 -6.31 4.38 -12.38
N ASP A 176 -6.34 5.05 -11.24
CA ASP A 176 -7.56 5.54 -10.59
C ASP A 176 -8.29 6.61 -11.40
N ASP A 177 -7.55 7.50 -12.05
CA ASP A 177 -8.07 8.57 -12.93
C ASP A 177 -8.42 8.04 -14.33
N SER A 178 -7.97 6.83 -14.70
CA SER A 178 -8.24 6.21 -15.99
C SER A 178 -9.61 5.51 -16.06
N VAL A 179 -10.04 5.19 -17.28
CA VAL A 179 -11.25 4.36 -17.53
C VAL A 179 -11.14 3.02 -16.81
N PHE A 180 -9.94 2.46 -16.67
CA PHE A 180 -9.74 1.21 -15.96
C PHE A 180 -10.13 1.30 -14.48
N GLY A 181 -9.73 2.37 -13.78
CA GLY A 181 -10.11 2.59 -12.38
C GLY A 181 -11.63 2.76 -12.20
N ALA A 182 -12.29 3.43 -13.14
CA ALA A 182 -13.74 3.55 -13.18
C ALA A 182 -14.42 2.19 -13.43
N CYS A 183 -13.89 1.39 -14.35
CA CYS A 183 -14.35 0.03 -14.62
C CYS A 183 -14.16 -0.90 -13.41
N CYS A 184 -13.05 -0.82 -12.68
CA CYS A 184 -12.86 -1.57 -11.44
C CYS A 184 -13.93 -1.21 -10.40
N LEU A 185 -14.18 0.08 -10.20
CA LEU A 185 -15.20 0.56 -9.26
C LEU A 185 -16.62 0.12 -9.68
N ALA A 186 -16.91 0.17 -10.98
CA ALA A 186 -18.17 -0.34 -11.52
C ALA A 186 -18.32 -1.85 -11.31
N ALA A 187 -17.23 -2.62 -11.47
CA ALA A 187 -17.21 -4.07 -11.22
C ALA A 187 -17.47 -4.41 -9.75
N LYS A 188 -17.05 -3.55 -8.82
CA LYS A 188 -17.36 -3.65 -7.38
C LYS A 188 -18.82 -3.31 -7.09
N ALA A 189 -19.38 -2.30 -7.76
CA ALA A 189 -20.73 -1.83 -7.49
C ALA A 189 -21.82 -2.75 -8.06
N ASN A 190 -21.70 -3.14 -9.33
CA ASN A 190 -22.64 -4.05 -9.97
C ASN A 190 -22.02 -4.69 -11.23
N GLU A 191 -21.70 -5.97 -11.12
CA GLU A 191 -21.09 -6.77 -12.19
C GLU A 191 -21.96 -6.87 -13.45
N ASP A 192 -23.27 -6.97 -13.29
CA ASP A 192 -24.20 -7.15 -14.41
C ASP A 192 -24.30 -5.86 -15.23
N LYS A 193 -24.37 -4.70 -14.56
CA LYS A 193 -24.39 -3.38 -15.22
C LYS A 193 -23.13 -3.15 -16.05
N LEU A 194 -21.96 -3.52 -15.52
CA LEU A 194 -20.70 -3.39 -16.26
C LEU A 194 -20.69 -4.28 -17.51
N ARG A 195 -21.27 -5.48 -17.43
CA ARG A 195 -21.41 -6.40 -18.56
C ARG A 195 -22.38 -5.86 -19.63
N PHE A 196 -23.46 -5.20 -19.23
CA PHE A 196 -24.38 -4.52 -20.17
C PHE A 196 -23.70 -3.38 -20.96
N LEU A 197 -22.69 -2.74 -20.37
CA LEU A 197 -21.88 -1.73 -21.05
C LEU A 197 -20.83 -2.32 -22.02
N GLY A 198 -20.77 -3.65 -22.17
CA GLY A 198 -19.86 -4.34 -23.09
C GLY A 198 -18.47 -4.65 -22.51
N TYR A 199 -18.23 -4.33 -21.23
CA TYR A 199 -16.94 -4.63 -20.57
C TYR A 199 -16.90 -6.05 -20.01
N SER A 200 -15.71 -6.67 -20.03
CA SER A 200 -15.50 -7.99 -19.44
C SER A 200 -15.10 -7.88 -17.96
N ASN A 201 -15.93 -8.39 -17.05
CA ASN A 201 -15.62 -8.41 -15.61
C ASN A 201 -14.34 -9.19 -15.32
N TYR A 202 -14.15 -10.32 -16.00
CA TYR A 202 -12.97 -11.16 -15.84
C TYR A 202 -11.68 -10.43 -16.20
N GLY A 203 -11.62 -9.77 -17.35
CA GLY A 203 -10.40 -9.08 -17.81
C GLY A 203 -10.01 -7.93 -16.89
N ILE A 204 -10.98 -7.12 -16.47
CA ILE A 204 -10.76 -5.99 -15.57
C ILE A 204 -10.23 -6.46 -14.21
N ARG A 205 -10.87 -7.49 -13.63
CA ARG A 205 -10.46 -8.05 -12.35
C ARG A 205 -9.09 -8.74 -12.41
N LEU A 206 -8.79 -9.44 -13.51
CA LEU A 206 -7.51 -10.11 -13.71
C LEU A 206 -6.37 -9.09 -13.81
N MET A 207 -6.55 -8.03 -14.60
CA MET A 207 -5.53 -6.98 -14.68
C MET A 207 -5.34 -6.29 -13.33
N ALA A 208 -6.41 -6.01 -12.60
CA ALA A 208 -6.32 -5.39 -11.28
C ALA A 208 -5.58 -6.28 -10.28
N PHE A 209 -5.86 -7.59 -10.30
CA PHE A 209 -5.19 -8.58 -9.49
C PHE A 209 -3.69 -8.70 -9.80
N VAL A 210 -3.34 -8.73 -11.08
CA VAL A 210 -1.94 -8.81 -11.51
C VAL A 210 -1.17 -7.56 -11.08
N VAL A 211 -1.71 -6.35 -11.32
CA VAL A 211 -1.05 -5.08 -10.94
C VAL A 211 -0.87 -4.98 -9.42
N ALA A 212 -1.90 -5.30 -8.66
CA ALA A 212 -1.86 -5.26 -7.21
C ALA A 212 -0.80 -6.21 -6.65
N ASN A 213 -0.85 -7.49 -7.03
CA ASN A 213 0.04 -8.50 -6.48
C ASN A 213 1.49 -8.36 -7.00
N THR A 214 1.69 -7.78 -8.19
CA THR A 214 3.04 -7.43 -8.67
C THR A 214 3.62 -6.29 -7.82
N THR A 215 2.81 -5.31 -7.42
CA THR A 215 3.24 -4.25 -6.49
C THR A 215 3.61 -4.84 -5.13
N THR A 216 2.82 -5.79 -4.65
CA THR A 216 3.07 -6.51 -3.41
C THR A 216 4.38 -7.30 -3.48
N ALA A 217 4.64 -7.99 -4.58
CA ALA A 217 5.91 -8.69 -4.79
C ALA A 217 7.10 -7.72 -4.89
N PHE A 218 6.92 -6.56 -5.52
CA PHE A 218 7.93 -5.52 -5.52
C PHE A 218 8.28 -5.05 -4.09
N ALA A 219 7.28 -4.84 -3.23
CA ALA A 219 7.52 -4.55 -1.82
C ALA A 219 8.30 -5.68 -1.12
N GLY A 220 8.02 -6.94 -1.49
CA GLY A 220 8.74 -8.11 -1.00
C GLY A 220 10.22 -8.12 -1.40
N ALA A 221 10.52 -7.75 -2.64
CA ALA A 221 11.89 -7.64 -3.12
C ALA A 221 12.65 -6.52 -2.38
N LEU A 222 12.01 -5.37 -2.14
CA LEU A 222 12.59 -4.30 -1.31
C LEU A 222 12.79 -4.75 0.14
N TYR A 223 11.85 -5.50 0.70
CA TYR A 223 11.94 -6.07 2.04
C TYR A 223 13.14 -7.01 2.18
N ALA A 224 13.36 -7.89 1.20
CA ALA A 224 14.49 -8.81 1.18
C ALA A 224 15.84 -8.09 1.23
N ILE A 225 15.97 -6.98 0.49
CA ILE A 225 17.20 -6.19 0.43
C ILE A 225 17.40 -5.36 1.71
N HIS A 226 16.34 -4.75 2.23
CA HIS A 226 16.40 -3.93 3.44
C HIS A 226 16.73 -4.75 4.69
N GLN A 227 16.05 -5.88 4.88
CA GLN A 227 16.31 -6.76 6.01
C GLN A 227 17.56 -7.62 5.82
N GLY A 228 17.92 -7.89 4.56
CA GLY A 228 19.02 -8.76 4.18
C GLY A 228 18.87 -10.21 4.64
N LEU A 229 17.69 -10.62 5.12
CA LEU A 229 17.33 -11.98 5.46
C LEU A 229 15.92 -12.25 4.96
N VAL A 230 15.72 -13.36 4.27
CA VAL A 230 14.39 -13.84 3.85
C VAL A 230 14.08 -15.16 4.52
N SER A 231 13.05 -15.18 5.36
CA SER A 231 12.55 -16.36 6.07
C SER A 231 11.08 -16.64 5.73
N PRO A 232 10.60 -17.89 5.87
CA PRO A 232 9.21 -18.25 5.58
C PRO A 232 8.20 -17.46 6.42
N GLU A 233 8.57 -17.03 7.63
CA GLU A 233 7.72 -16.28 8.56
C GLU A 233 7.12 -15.00 7.97
N MET A 234 7.73 -14.41 6.94
CA MET A 234 7.13 -13.28 6.25
C MET A 234 5.83 -13.61 5.51
N SER A 235 5.64 -14.87 5.14
CA SER A 235 4.41 -15.43 4.54
C SER A 235 3.49 -16.11 5.56
N SER A 236 3.78 -15.95 6.85
CA SER A 236 3.02 -16.59 7.92
C SER A 236 1.52 -16.27 7.81
N PRO A 237 0.63 -17.28 7.92
CA PRO A 237 -0.81 -17.07 7.90
C PRO A 237 -1.30 -16.12 9.01
N ALA A 238 -0.58 -16.03 10.13
CA ALA A 238 -0.89 -15.08 11.20
C ALA A 238 -0.82 -13.61 10.73
N ARG A 239 0.07 -13.32 9.77
CA ARG A 239 0.30 -11.98 9.21
C ARG A 239 -0.58 -11.67 7.99
N ALA A 240 -1.45 -12.61 7.59
CA ALA A 240 -2.36 -12.44 6.45
C ALA A 240 -3.35 -11.28 6.65
N ALA A 241 -3.73 -11.00 7.90
CA ALA A 241 -4.63 -9.92 8.23
C ALA A 241 -3.96 -8.54 8.15
N ASP A 242 -2.66 -8.43 8.45
CA ASP A 242 -1.92 -7.16 8.54
C ASP A 242 -2.25 -6.16 7.41
N PRO A 243 -2.06 -6.48 6.11
CA PRO A 243 -2.31 -5.51 5.04
C PRO A 243 -3.78 -5.08 4.94
N VAL A 244 -4.71 -5.99 5.25
CA VAL A 244 -6.15 -5.70 5.25
C VAL A 244 -6.50 -4.77 6.40
N VAL A 245 -5.99 -5.06 7.61
CA VAL A 245 -6.13 -4.21 8.80
C VAL A 245 -5.63 -2.81 8.53
N VAL A 246 -4.43 -2.69 7.96
CA VAL A 246 -3.81 -1.38 7.70
C VAL A 246 -4.55 -0.61 6.61
N THR A 247 -5.07 -1.32 5.60
CA THR A 247 -5.93 -0.70 4.58
C THR A 247 -7.20 -0.11 5.20
N ILE A 248 -7.86 -0.86 6.10
CA ILE A 248 -9.08 -0.41 6.79
C ILE A 248 -8.75 0.78 7.71
N LEU A 249 -7.68 0.67 8.49
CA LEU A 249 -7.21 1.72 9.39
C LEU A 249 -6.89 3.02 8.63
N GLY A 250 -6.16 2.90 7.52
CA GLY A 250 -5.80 4.03 6.68
C GLY A 250 -7.00 4.68 5.96
N GLY A 251 -7.96 3.87 5.53
CA GLY A 251 -9.15 4.29 4.79
C GLY A 251 -9.24 3.57 3.44
N VAL A 252 -10.20 2.65 3.34
CA VAL A 252 -10.37 1.75 2.17
C VAL A 252 -10.63 2.53 0.89
N GLY A 253 -9.85 2.23 -0.16
CA GLY A 253 -10.02 2.83 -1.48
C GLY A 253 -9.53 4.28 -1.59
N THR A 254 -8.88 4.80 -0.56
CA THR A 254 -8.20 6.09 -0.61
C THR A 254 -6.77 5.91 -1.06
N LEU A 255 -6.25 6.81 -1.91
CA LEU A 255 -4.88 6.71 -2.43
C LEU A 255 -3.83 6.96 -1.33
N TYR A 256 -4.16 7.76 -0.31
CA TYR A 256 -3.25 8.11 0.80
C TYR A 256 -3.43 7.22 2.04
N GLY A 257 -4.54 6.48 2.13
CA GLY A 257 -4.82 5.58 3.24
C GLY A 257 -3.68 4.61 3.55
N PRO A 258 -3.07 3.93 2.54
CA PRO A 258 -1.93 3.04 2.77
C PRO A 258 -0.74 3.70 3.47
N LEU A 259 -0.41 4.95 3.12
CA LEU A 259 0.71 5.68 3.74
C LEU A 259 0.41 5.98 5.21
N VAL A 260 -0.76 6.55 5.49
CA VAL A 260 -1.16 6.94 6.85
C VAL A 260 -1.38 5.71 7.73
N GLY A 261 -2.03 4.69 7.18
CA GLY A 261 -2.24 3.40 7.84
C GLY A 261 -0.92 2.75 8.20
N SER A 262 0.05 2.69 7.27
CA SER A 262 1.35 2.08 7.54
C SER A 262 2.14 2.84 8.61
N ILE A 263 2.13 4.18 8.58
CA ILE A 263 2.75 4.99 9.65
C ILE A 263 2.11 4.67 11.01
N ALA A 264 0.78 4.64 11.08
CA ALA A 264 0.06 4.37 12.32
C ALA A 264 0.31 2.94 12.83
N PHE A 265 0.21 1.95 11.94
CA PHE A 265 0.33 0.54 12.30
C PHE A 265 1.76 0.15 12.68
N VAL A 266 2.75 0.51 11.85
CA VAL A 266 4.16 0.19 12.11
C VAL A 266 4.67 1.00 13.31
N GLY A 267 4.25 2.27 13.44
CA GLY A 267 4.47 3.11 14.63
C GLY A 267 3.96 2.47 15.91
N MET A 268 2.70 2.01 15.88
CA MET A 268 2.09 1.34 17.01
C MET A 268 2.77 0.02 17.35
N LYS A 269 3.07 -0.80 16.33
CA LYS A 269 3.76 -2.08 16.51
C LYS A 269 5.10 -1.88 17.22
N ASP A 270 5.92 -0.92 16.79
CA ASP A 270 7.23 -0.66 17.41
C ASP A 270 7.11 -0.17 18.86
N LEU A 271 6.16 0.73 19.14
CA LEU A 271 5.94 1.25 20.50
C LEU A 271 5.39 0.18 21.44
N ILE A 272 4.40 -0.60 21.00
CA ILE A 272 3.72 -1.59 21.83
C ILE A 272 4.57 -2.84 22.02
N SER A 273 5.30 -3.28 20.99
CA SER A 273 6.18 -4.46 21.09
C SER A 273 7.29 -4.28 22.13
N LYS A 274 7.63 -3.04 22.50
CA LYS A 274 8.60 -2.75 23.59
C LYS A 274 7.99 -2.93 24.99
N MET A 275 6.67 -2.85 25.12
CA MET A 275 5.97 -2.90 26.41
C MET A 275 5.21 -4.22 26.65
N VAL A 276 4.69 -4.84 25.59
CA VAL A 276 3.79 -6.01 25.67
C VAL A 276 4.22 -7.07 24.66
N GLY A 277 4.49 -8.29 25.12
CA GLY A 277 4.89 -9.40 24.24
C GLY A 277 3.82 -9.83 23.23
N HIS A 278 2.54 -9.68 23.57
CA HIS A 278 1.39 -10.01 22.71
C HIS A 278 0.77 -8.77 22.07
N TRP A 279 1.58 -7.96 21.38
CA TRP A 279 1.16 -6.72 20.72
C TRP A 279 0.02 -6.93 19.69
N GLU A 280 -0.06 -8.12 19.09
CA GLU A 280 -1.11 -8.53 18.14
C GLU A 280 -2.53 -8.43 18.72
N LEU A 281 -2.71 -8.72 20.01
CA LEU A 281 -4.01 -8.60 20.69
C LEU A 281 -4.47 -7.14 20.74
N ILE A 282 -3.55 -6.21 20.99
CA ILE A 282 -3.85 -4.78 21.08
C ILE A 282 -4.20 -4.23 19.70
N VAL A 283 -3.48 -4.67 18.66
CA VAL A 283 -3.81 -4.37 17.27
C VAL A 283 -5.20 -4.89 16.90
N GLY A 284 -5.56 -6.11 17.31
CA GLY A 284 -6.89 -6.66 17.10
C GLY A 284 -7.98 -5.83 17.79
N PHE A 285 -7.74 -5.40 19.03
CA PHE A 285 -8.69 -4.54 19.76
C PHE A 285 -8.83 -3.15 19.12
N LEU A 286 -7.72 -2.55 18.69
CA LEU A 286 -7.72 -1.30 17.94
C LEU A 286 -8.52 -1.43 16.65
N LEU A 287 -8.32 -2.52 15.90
CA LEU A 287 -9.09 -2.78 14.67
C LEU A 287 -10.59 -2.82 14.98
N VAL A 288 -11.01 -3.61 15.97
CA VAL A 288 -12.43 -3.68 16.36
C VAL A 288 -12.95 -2.29 16.71
N PHE A 289 -12.18 -1.51 17.48
CA PHE A 289 -12.55 -0.15 17.83
C PHE A 289 -12.70 0.75 16.60
N VAL A 290 -11.75 0.72 15.67
CA VAL A 290 -11.79 1.53 14.43
C VAL A 290 -12.94 1.11 13.52
N MET A 291 -13.20 -0.19 13.40
CA MET A 291 -14.36 -0.70 12.64
C MET A 291 -15.69 -0.25 13.26
N LEU A 292 -15.78 -0.18 14.60
CA LEU A 292 -16.95 0.31 15.31
C LEU A 292 -17.07 1.86 15.26
N ALA A 293 -15.94 2.57 15.20
CA ALA A 293 -15.88 4.03 15.23
C ALA A 293 -16.26 4.70 13.89
N GLY A 294 -16.27 3.97 12.77
CA GLY A 294 -16.93 4.41 11.54
C GLY A 294 -16.20 4.04 10.24
N GLU A 295 -16.97 4.08 9.14
CA GLU A 295 -16.62 3.53 7.82
C GLU A 295 -15.51 4.26 7.05
N ARG A 296 -14.97 5.37 7.57
CA ARG A 296 -14.08 6.28 6.81
C ARG A 296 -12.58 6.10 7.08
N GLY A 297 -12.19 5.33 8.09
CA GLY A 297 -10.79 5.19 8.50
C GLY A 297 -10.15 6.51 8.96
N ILE A 298 -8.83 6.50 9.22
CA ILE A 298 -8.07 7.67 9.69
C ILE A 298 -8.08 8.77 8.61
N TRP A 299 -7.73 8.44 7.36
CA TRP A 299 -7.64 9.43 6.30
C TRP A 299 -9.00 10.02 5.91
N GLY A 300 -10.05 9.19 5.80
CA GLY A 300 -11.38 9.67 5.44
C GLY A 300 -12.05 10.50 6.54
N SER A 301 -11.56 10.42 7.79
CA SER A 301 -11.99 11.29 8.90
C SER A 301 -11.20 12.61 8.95
N LEU A 302 -9.91 12.59 8.55
CA LEU A 302 -9.05 13.77 8.49
C LEU A 302 -9.31 14.64 7.25
N GLU A 303 -9.61 14.05 6.09
CA GLU A 303 -9.80 14.78 4.84
C GLU A 303 -10.89 15.90 4.93
N PRO A 304 -12.08 15.67 5.52
CA PRO A 304 -13.11 16.71 5.66
C PRO A 304 -12.68 17.84 6.60
N LEU A 305 -11.94 17.52 7.67
CA LEU A 305 -11.43 18.49 8.66
C LEU A 305 -10.36 19.39 8.06
N LEU A 306 -9.40 18.81 7.34
CA LEU A 306 -8.37 19.55 6.61
C LEU A 306 -8.98 20.46 5.53
N ARG A 307 -10.00 19.97 4.81
CA ARG A 307 -10.73 20.80 3.83
C ARG A 307 -11.42 22.01 4.46
N ARG A 308 -11.99 21.86 5.67
CA ARG A 308 -12.63 22.98 6.39
C ARG A 308 -11.63 24.03 6.84
N LEU A 309 -10.43 23.63 7.25
CA LEU A 309 -9.37 24.56 7.66
C LEU A 309 -8.78 25.33 6.47
N VAL A 310 -8.58 24.66 5.32
CA VAL A 310 -8.03 25.29 4.11
C VAL A 310 -9.05 26.23 3.44
N LEU A 311 -10.35 25.93 3.49
CA LEU A 311 -11.38 26.82 2.94
C LEU A 311 -11.65 28.05 3.81
N ARG A 312 -11.46 27.95 5.13
CA ARG A 312 -11.64 29.08 6.06
C ARG A 312 -10.59 30.19 5.89
N GLN A 313 -9.46 29.90 5.26
CA GLN A 313 -8.48 30.92 4.86
C GLN A 313 -8.86 31.66 3.58
N ARG A 314 -9.74 31.11 2.72
CA ARG A 314 -10.13 31.77 1.46
C ARG A 314 -11.25 32.79 1.62
N ASP A 315 -12.06 32.66 2.68
CA ASP A 315 -13.07 33.66 3.04
C ASP A 315 -12.48 34.85 3.81
N ALA A 316 -11.24 34.74 4.30
CA ALA A 316 -10.53 35.84 4.97
C ALA A 316 -9.82 36.79 3.97
N ASP A 317 -9.64 36.37 2.71
CA ASP A 317 -8.88 37.08 1.67
C ASP A 317 -9.77 37.75 0.61
N THR A 318 -11.10 37.84 0.82
CA THR A 318 -11.99 38.65 -0.02
C THR A 318 -12.24 39.99 0.70
N PRO A 319 -11.65 41.12 0.26
CA PRO A 319 -11.98 42.42 0.81
C PRO A 319 -13.46 42.71 0.57
N ALA A 320 -14.14 43.14 1.63
CA ALA A 320 -15.53 43.55 1.62
C ALA A 320 -15.74 44.77 0.70
N GLU A 321 -16.08 44.55 -0.57
CA GLU A 321 -16.52 45.60 -1.49
C GLU A 321 -18.03 45.47 -1.76
N THR A 322 -18.86 45.46 -0.71
CA THR A 322 -20.33 45.61 -0.88
C THR A 322 -21.05 46.18 0.34
N ALA A 323 -20.41 47.08 1.08
CA ALA A 323 -21.07 47.74 2.21
C ALA A 323 -20.69 49.21 2.33
N GLU A 324 -21.14 50.04 1.40
CA GLU A 324 -21.42 51.46 1.70
C GLU A 324 -22.25 52.12 0.58
N ARG A 325 -23.57 52.18 0.77
CA ARG A 325 -24.31 53.45 0.84
C ARG A 325 -25.75 53.24 1.33
N PRO A 326 -26.20 54.02 2.33
CA PRO A 326 -27.43 53.76 3.06
C PRO A 326 -28.65 54.28 2.33
N ALA A 327 -29.77 53.59 2.52
CA ALA A 327 -31.09 54.17 2.38
C ALA A 327 -31.30 55.18 3.52
N ASP A 328 -31.74 56.39 3.16
CA ASP A 328 -32.97 57.03 3.64
C ASP A 328 -32.80 58.53 3.94
N ALA A 329 -33.55 59.36 3.21
CA ALA A 329 -33.93 60.73 3.59
C ALA A 329 -35.01 61.22 2.59
N GLY A 330 -36.23 61.34 3.07
CA GLY A 330 -37.40 61.60 2.24
C GLY A 330 -37.68 63.07 1.87
N VAL A 331 -38.83 63.21 1.20
CA VAL A 331 -39.80 64.32 1.31
C VAL A 331 -39.45 65.67 0.63
N LYS A 332 -40.25 65.94 -0.41
CA LYS A 332 -40.79 67.24 -0.92
C LYS A 332 -39.81 68.28 -1.50
N ALA A 333 -40.03 68.65 -2.77
CA ALA A 333 -40.71 69.91 -3.19
C ALA A 333 -40.23 70.39 -4.58
N ARG A 334 -41.06 70.18 -5.61
CA ARG A 334 -41.56 71.13 -6.62
C ARG A 334 -42.01 70.39 -7.88
#